data_AF-A0A7X9DZP1-F1
#
_entry.id   AF-A0A7X9DZP1-F1
#
_cell.length_a   1.000
_cell.length_b   1.000
_cell.length_c   1.000
_cell.angle_alpha   90.00
_cell.angle_beta   90.00
_cell.angle_gamma   90.00
#
_symmetry.space_group_name_H-M   'P 1'
#
loop_
_entity.id
_entity.type
_entity.pdbx_description
1 polymer ?
#
loop_
_entity_poly.entity_id
_entity_poly.type
_entity_poly.pdbx_seq_one_letter_code
_entity_poly.pdbx_strand_id
1 'polypeptide(L)' 'MSVTPLMAQYSRIKENYPDTILLFRMGDFFETFEEDAKIASRVLGITLTKRA' A
#
# COMPACT_ATOMS: atom_id res chain seq x y z
N MET A 1 6.94 15.50 9.64
CA MET A 1 6.99 15.05 8.24
C MET A 1 5.58 15.12 7.70
N SER A 2 5.33 15.91 6.65
CA SER A 2 4.02 15.96 6.02
C SER A 2 3.74 14.64 5.31
N VAL A 3 2.54 14.09 5.51
CA VAL A 3 2.05 12.95 4.74
C VAL A 3 2.04 13.36 3.27
N THR A 4 2.63 12.53 2.40
CA THR A 4 2.60 12.83 0.96
C THR A 4 1.16 12.75 0.45
N PRO A 5 0.76 13.53 -0.58
CA PRO A 5 -0.59 13.47 -1.11
C PRO A 5 -1.05 12.05 -1.47
N LEU A 6 -0.12 11.22 -1.93
CA LEU A 6 -0.35 9.82 -2.26
C LEU A 6 -0.67 8.98 -1.02
N MET A 7 0.11 9.10 0.05
CA MET A 7 -0.16 8.37 1.29
C MET A 7 -1.47 8.83 1.94
N ALA A 8 -1.80 10.13 1.87
CA ALA A 8 -3.08 10.64 2.37
C ALA A 8 -4.28 10.02 1.61
N GLN A 9 -4.15 9.89 0.28
CA GLN A 9 -5.18 9.23 -0.53
C GLN A 9 -5.28 7.73 -0.21
N TYR A 10 -4.15 7.05 -0.05
CA TYR A 10 -4.11 5.63 0.32
C TYR A 10 -4.81 5.38 1.66
N SER A 11 -4.42 6.11 2.72
CA SER A 11 -5.03 5.99 4.05
C SER A 11 -6.52 6.26 4.02
N ARG A 12 -6.97 7.31 3.32
CA ARG A 12 -8.41 7.63 3.19
C ARG A 12 -9.21 6.49 2.54
N ILE A 13 -8.66 5.83 1.52
CA ILE A 13 -9.35 4.69 0.89
C ILE A 13 -9.33 3.49 1.85
N LYS A 14 -8.19 3.21 2.48
CA LYS A 14 -7.98 2.10 3.40
C LYS A 14 -8.88 2.17 4.64
N GLU A 15 -9.16 3.36 5.15
CA GLU A 15 -10.09 3.58 6.27
C GLU A 15 -11.49 3.03 6.00
N ASN A 16 -11.94 2.99 4.74
CA ASN A 16 -13.24 2.40 4.38
C ASN A 16 -13.19 0.87 4.28
N TYR A 17 -12.00 0.27 4.25
CA TYR A 17 -11.77 -1.17 4.05
C TYR A 17 -10.64 -1.70 4.95
N PRO A 18 -10.74 -1.56 6.29
CA PRO A 18 -9.62 -1.81 7.21
C PRO A 18 -9.07 -3.24 7.16
N ASP A 19 -9.93 -4.24 6.96
CA ASP A 19 -9.57 -5.67 7.00
C ASP A 19 -9.22 -6.27 5.62
N THR A 20 -9.00 -5.43 4.62
CA THR A 20 -8.71 -5.87 3.23
C THR A 20 -7.28 -5.58 2.84
N ILE A 21 -6.76 -6.11 1.73
CA ILE A 21 -5.48 -5.63 1.16
C ILE A 21 -5.79 -4.64 0.04
N LEU A 22 -5.34 -3.39 0.18
CA LEU A 22 -5.58 -2.35 -0.82
C LEU A 22 -4.52 -2.38 -1.92
N LEU A 23 -4.90 -2.87 -3.09
CA LEU A 23 -4.10 -2.77 -4.32
C LEU A 23 -4.26 -1.36 -4.91
N PHE A 24 -3.28 -0.50 -4.67
CA PHE A 24 -3.31 0.89 -5.11
C PHE A 24 -2.63 1.04 -6.48
N ARG A 25 -3.38 1.48 -7.50
CA ARG A 25 -2.84 1.61 -8.86
C ARG A 25 -1.87 2.79 -8.95
N MET A 26 -0.63 2.50 -9.34
CA MET A 26 0.41 3.48 -9.64
C MET A 26 1.00 3.21 -11.02
N GLY A 27 0.50 3.93 -12.03
CA GLY A 27 0.86 3.69 -13.43
C GLY A 27 0.45 2.28 -13.86
N ASP A 28 1.47 1.48 -14.20
CA ASP A 28 1.32 0.11 -14.70
C ASP A 28 1.30 -0.95 -13.58
N PHE A 29 1.60 -0.55 -12.34
CA PHE A 29 1.68 -1.46 -11.21
C PHE A 29 0.55 -1.24 -10.20
N PHE A 30 0.21 -2.31 -9.48
CA PHE A 30 -0.52 -2.21 -8.23
C PHE A 30 0.48 -2.31 -7.08
N GLU A 31 0.52 -1.27 -6.25
CA GLU A 31 1.37 -1.18 -5.09
C GLU A 31 0.54 -1.30 -3.80
N THR A 32 1.12 -1.91 -2.79
CA THR A 32 0.60 -1.98 -1.42
C THR A 32 1.56 -1.25 -0.49
N PHE A 33 1.05 -0.59 0.55
CA PHE A 33 1.87 0.16 1.50
C PHE A 33 1.67 -0.32 2.93
N GLU A 34 2.56 0.09 3.83
CA GLU A 34 2.51 -0.21 5.27
C GLU A 34 2.39 -1.72 5.58
N GLU A 35 1.42 -2.13 6.40
CA GLU A 35 1.21 -3.53 6.75
C GLU A 35 0.74 -4.38 5.55
N ASP A 36 -0.03 -3.79 4.64
CA ASP A 36 -0.48 -4.49 3.43
C ASP A 36 0.71 -4.92 2.57
N ALA A 37 1.78 -4.10 2.52
CA ALA A 37 3.01 -4.46 1.81
C ALA A 37 3.71 -5.67 2.43
N LYS A 38 3.76 -5.75 3.76
CA LYS A 38 4.38 -6.88 4.48
C LYS A 38 3.57 -8.16 4.28
N ILE A 39 2.25 -8.07 4.28
CA ILE A 39 1.35 -9.21 4.05
C ILE A 39 1.48 -9.66 2.60
N ALA A 40 1.36 -8.74 1.63
CA ALA A 40 1.45 -9.05 0.21
C ALA A 40 2.80 -9.68 -0.16
N SER A 41 3.91 -9.15 0.36
CA SER A 41 5.24 -9.73 0.14
C SER A 41 5.33 -11.18 0.62
N ARG A 42 4.80 -11.49 1.81
CA ARG A 42 4.81 -12.84 2.37
C ARG A 42 3.91 -13.81 1.62
N VAL A 43 2.69 -13.37 1.28
CA VAL A 43 1.65 -14.23 0.66
C VAL A 43 1.95 -14.48 -0.81
N LEU A 44 2.39 -13.45 -1.54
CA LEU A 44 2.62 -13.52 -2.98
C LEU A 44 4.07 -13.90 -3.33
N GLY A 45 4.99 -13.91 -2.36
CA GLY A 45 6.41 -14.19 -2.60
C GLY A 45 7.12 -13.11 -3.39
N ILE A 46 6.65 -11.85 -3.31
CA ILE A 46 7.24 -10.70 -4.01
C ILE A 46 8.19 -9.91 -3.10
N THR A 47 9.14 -9.20 -3.68
CA THR A 47 10.14 -8.40 -2.93
C THR A 47 9.49 -7.25 -2.17
N LEU A 48 9.74 -7.15 -0.87
CA LEU A 48 9.37 -6.00 -0.05
C LEU A 48 10.39 -4.87 -0.22
N THR A 49 9.99 -3.75 -0.81
CA THR A 49 10.83 -2.55 -0.98
C THR A 49 10.37 -1.41 -0.07
N LYS A 50 11.23 -0.43 0.16
CA LYS A 50 10.89 0.79 0.90
C LYS A 50 10.97 2.01 -0.02
N ARG A 51 9.99 2.90 0.10
CA ARG A 51 10.01 4.22 -0.54
C ARG A 51 10.79 5.19 0.34
N ALA A 52 11.82 5.83 -0.22
CA ALA A 52 12.67 6.80 0.47
C ALA A 52 11.95 8.16 0.64
#